data_AF-A0A145WXE4-F1
#
_entry.id   AF-A0A145WXE4-F1
#
_cell.length_a   1.000
_cell.length_b   1.000
_cell.length_c   1.000
_cell.angle_alpha   90.00
_cell.angle_beta   90.00
_cell.angle_gamma   90.00
#
_symmetry.space_group_name_H-M   'P 1'
#
loop_
_entity.id
_entity.type
_entity.pdbx_description
1 polymer ?
#
loop_
_entity_poly.entity_id
_entity_poly.type
_entity_poly.pdbx_seq_one_letter_code
_entity_poly.pdbx_strand_id
1 'polypeptide(L)'
;MAFDLVQYFAEQIKIQKPQLLRQYSSEERCEYLNEINTLSLGKLISLWRKDEDKIYHEIHSQDQLYIQEVARHLTTSKHNQSTLSKTELEAATSEILTLQINELKQLDVTGQYKVRGMRELLLGQIEHLSGHAKDWVWSTNELTELIGSQPVEQEELSLDQTMKEFNHMVTHPHVDTPIVAEPIVVTVPTWSKIVEPAVAIFILAVLYCALQTIFA
;
A
#
# COMPACT_ATOMS: atom_id res chain seq x y z
N MET A 1 -5.21 20.29 13.14
CA MET A 1 -5.69 19.29 12.19
C MET A 1 -4.88 19.45 10.92
N ALA A 2 -4.11 18.44 10.51
CA ALA A 2 -3.37 18.47 9.26
C ALA A 2 -4.36 18.41 8.08
N PHE A 3 -3.99 19.03 6.96
CA PHE A 3 -4.83 19.04 5.76
C PHE A 3 -4.79 17.68 5.09
N ASP A 4 -5.95 17.08 4.84
CA ASP A 4 -6.09 15.75 4.25
C ASP A 4 -6.28 15.83 2.73
N LEU A 5 -5.20 15.59 1.99
CA LEU A 5 -5.22 15.59 0.53
C LEU A 5 -5.96 14.38 -0.05
N VAL A 6 -5.97 13.24 0.65
CA VAL A 6 -6.65 12.02 0.18
C VAL A 6 -8.14 12.32 0.04
N GLN A 7 -8.75 12.81 1.13
CA GLN A 7 -10.16 13.16 1.15
C GLN A 7 -10.47 14.38 0.26
N TYR A 8 -9.60 15.40 0.28
CA TYR A 8 -9.78 16.58 -0.55
C TYR A 8 -9.86 16.22 -2.04
N PHE A 9 -8.92 15.41 -2.55
CA PHE A 9 -8.93 14.98 -3.95
C PHE A 9 -10.09 14.05 -4.27
N ALA A 10 -10.48 13.16 -3.35
CA ALA A 10 -11.67 12.33 -3.56
C ALA A 10 -12.93 13.18 -3.81
N GLU A 11 -13.10 14.27 -3.06
CA GLU A 11 -14.20 15.21 -3.28
C GLU A 11 -14.03 16.01 -4.59
N GLN A 12 -12.82 16.48 -4.92
CA GLN A 12 -12.57 17.17 -6.19
C GLN A 12 -12.84 16.28 -7.40
N ILE A 13 -12.50 15.00 -7.34
CA ILE A 13 -12.78 14.02 -8.40
C ILE A 13 -14.30 13.89 -8.62
N LYS A 14 -15.09 13.79 -7.53
CA LYS A 14 -16.56 13.72 -7.61
C LYS A 14 -17.16 14.95 -8.30
N ILE A 15 -16.65 16.14 -7.99
CA ILE A 15 -17.14 17.42 -8.54
C ILE A 15 -16.70 17.61 -9.99
N GLN A 16 -15.41 17.46 -10.28
CA GLN A 16 -14.82 17.86 -11.56
C GLN A 16 -14.85 16.74 -12.62
N LYS A 17 -14.85 15.47 -12.20
CA LYS A 17 -14.82 14.31 -13.08
C LYS A 17 -16.00 13.35 -12.83
N PRO A 18 -17.26 13.84 -12.81
CA PRO A 18 -18.41 12.99 -12.51
C PRO A 18 -18.65 11.92 -13.58
N GLN A 19 -18.02 12.03 -14.75
CA GLN A 19 -18.09 11.13 -15.90
C GLN A 19 -17.11 9.96 -15.83
N LEU A 20 -16.10 10.05 -14.97
CA LEU A 20 -15.04 9.05 -14.91
C LEU A 20 -15.59 7.72 -14.37
N LEU A 21 -15.24 6.61 -15.04
CA LEU A 21 -15.65 5.25 -14.69
C LEU A 21 -17.18 5.08 -14.55
N ARG A 22 -17.99 5.81 -15.32
CA ARG A 22 -19.46 5.76 -15.27
C ARG A 22 -20.08 4.43 -15.69
N GLN A 23 -19.31 3.56 -16.33
CA GLN A 23 -19.77 2.23 -16.74
C GLN A 23 -19.98 1.28 -15.55
N TYR A 24 -19.42 1.59 -14.37
CA TYR A 24 -19.54 0.77 -13.16
C TYR A 24 -20.70 1.22 -12.27
N SER A 25 -21.11 0.36 -11.35
CA SER A 25 -22.08 0.72 -10.32
C SER A 25 -21.54 1.85 -9.41
N SER A 26 -22.43 2.54 -8.69
CA SER A 26 -22.00 3.67 -7.86
C SER A 26 -21.01 3.26 -6.77
N GLU A 27 -21.12 2.04 -6.24
CA GLU A 27 -20.27 1.51 -5.19
C GLU A 27 -18.89 1.13 -5.74
N GLU A 28 -18.83 0.27 -6.77
CA GLU A 28 -17.58 -0.10 -7.44
C GLU A 28 -16.84 1.12 -7.97
N ARG A 29 -17.57 2.08 -8.56
CA ARG A 29 -16.98 3.32 -9.04
C ARG A 29 -16.34 4.11 -7.91
N CYS A 30 -16.98 4.18 -6.74
CA CYS A 30 -16.42 4.86 -5.58
C CYS A 30 -15.11 4.18 -5.14
N GLU A 31 -15.10 2.85 -5.04
CA GLU A 31 -13.91 2.07 -4.69
C GLU A 31 -12.77 2.30 -5.68
N TYR A 32 -13.03 2.21 -6.99
CA TYR A 32 -12.02 2.42 -8.01
C TYR A 32 -11.45 3.84 -8.00
N LEU A 33 -12.30 4.86 -7.85
CA LEU A 33 -11.84 6.23 -7.79
C LEU A 33 -10.98 6.48 -6.54
N ASN A 34 -11.37 5.92 -5.39
CA ASN A 34 -10.57 6.02 -4.16
C ASN A 34 -9.25 5.27 -4.28
N GLU A 35 -9.25 4.06 -4.82
CA GLU A 35 -8.04 3.26 -5.04
C GLU A 35 -7.05 3.99 -5.98
N ILE A 36 -7.54 4.52 -7.11
CA ILE A 36 -6.70 5.26 -8.06
C ILE A 36 -6.21 6.59 -7.47
N ASN A 37 -7.07 7.31 -6.72
CA ASN A 37 -6.69 8.54 -6.03
C ASN A 37 -5.54 8.29 -5.05
N THR A 38 -5.66 7.25 -4.23
CA THR A 38 -4.63 6.84 -3.26
C THR A 38 -3.35 6.36 -3.97
N LEU A 39 -3.48 5.59 -5.04
CA LEU A 39 -2.36 5.11 -5.85
C LEU A 39 -1.57 6.26 -6.47
N SER A 40 -2.25 7.20 -7.12
CA SER A 40 -1.64 8.35 -7.78
C SER A 40 -1.01 9.34 -6.78
N LEU A 41 -1.68 9.62 -5.66
CA LEU A 41 -1.12 10.47 -4.60
C LEU A 41 0.11 9.83 -3.95
N GLY A 42 0.03 8.53 -3.62
CA GLY A 42 1.18 7.79 -3.11
C GLY A 42 2.37 7.83 -4.07
N LYS A 43 2.10 7.80 -5.38
CA LYS A 43 3.16 7.94 -6.39
C LYS A 43 3.79 9.33 -6.38
N LEU A 44 3.00 10.40 -6.31
CA LEU A 44 3.50 11.77 -6.21
C LEU A 44 4.40 11.95 -4.99
N ILE A 45 4.01 11.40 -3.84
CA ILE A 45 4.82 11.47 -2.61
C ILE A 45 6.13 10.69 -2.74
N SER A 46 6.07 9.48 -3.30
CA SER A 46 7.26 8.67 -3.57
C SER A 46 8.24 9.37 -4.50
N LEU A 47 7.73 9.98 -5.58
CA LEU A 47 8.54 10.75 -6.51
C LEU A 47 9.12 12.02 -5.86
N TRP A 48 8.34 12.71 -5.02
CA TRP A 48 8.80 13.88 -4.29
C TRP A 48 9.97 13.55 -3.36
N ARG A 49 9.93 12.39 -2.68
CA ARG A 49 11.05 11.92 -1.83
C ARG A 49 12.34 11.69 -2.62
N LYS A 50 12.23 11.34 -3.91
CA LYS A 50 13.38 11.09 -4.78
C LYS A 50 13.99 12.39 -5.30
N ASP A 51 13.16 13.32 -5.75
CA ASP A 51 13.60 14.60 -6.33
C ASP A 51 12.52 15.68 -6.19
N GLU A 52 12.59 16.47 -5.11
CA GLU A 52 11.56 17.48 -4.80
C GLU A 52 11.52 18.63 -5.81
N ASP A 53 12.68 19.05 -6.33
CA ASP A 53 12.75 20.15 -7.29
C ASP A 53 12.14 19.75 -8.64
N LYS A 54 12.41 18.52 -9.10
CA LYS A 54 11.79 17.99 -10.30
C LYS A 54 10.27 17.92 -10.13
N ILE A 55 9.77 17.33 -9.05
CA ILE A 55 8.32 17.18 -8.88
C ILE A 55 7.64 18.53 -8.69
N TYR A 56 8.26 19.46 -7.98
CA TYR A 56 7.77 20.83 -7.91
C TYR A 56 7.70 21.48 -9.30
N HIS A 57 8.72 21.31 -10.14
CA HIS A 57 8.67 21.78 -11.53
C HIS A 57 7.52 21.14 -12.31
N GLU A 58 7.33 19.82 -12.23
CA GLU A 58 6.27 19.11 -12.95
C GLU A 58 4.86 19.52 -12.51
N ILE A 59 4.68 19.82 -11.21
CA ILE A 59 3.41 20.36 -10.71
C ILE A 59 3.09 21.71 -11.38
N HIS A 60 4.11 22.56 -11.58
CA HIS A 60 3.91 23.88 -12.17
C HIS A 60 3.83 23.85 -13.70
N SER A 61 4.59 22.98 -14.36
CA SER A 61 4.59 22.79 -15.82
C SER A 61 3.29 22.16 -16.31
N GLN A 62 2.70 21.26 -15.51
CA GLN A 62 1.51 20.47 -15.85
C GLN A 62 1.69 19.68 -17.15
N ASP A 63 2.91 19.18 -17.40
CA ASP A 63 3.24 18.44 -18.62
C ASP A 63 2.41 17.15 -18.74
N GLN A 64 1.62 17.08 -19.81
CA GLN A 64 0.76 15.94 -20.10
C GLN A 64 1.55 14.67 -20.43
N LEU A 65 2.74 14.78 -21.03
CA LEU A 65 3.58 13.62 -21.33
C LEU A 65 4.12 12.99 -20.06
N TYR A 66 4.56 13.82 -19.11
CA TYR A 66 5.01 13.37 -17.81
C TYR A 66 3.87 12.66 -17.04
N ILE A 67 2.67 13.25 -17.04
CA ILE A 67 1.49 12.64 -16.40
C ILE A 67 1.18 11.26 -16.99
N GLN A 68 1.18 11.15 -18.32
CA GLN A 68 0.95 9.87 -19.01
C GLN A 68 2.05 8.85 -18.73
N GLU A 69 3.31 9.28 -18.64
CA GLU A 69 4.42 8.40 -18.28
C GLU A 69 4.25 7.84 -16.87
N VAL A 70 3.91 8.68 -15.89
CA VAL A 70 3.66 8.25 -14.51
C VAL A 70 2.47 7.29 -14.46
N ALA A 71 1.36 7.61 -15.13
CA ALA A 71 0.20 6.73 -15.20
C ALA A 71 0.55 5.36 -15.80
N ARG A 72 1.32 5.34 -16.89
CA ARG A 72 1.80 4.10 -17.51
C ARG A 72 2.74 3.31 -16.62
N HIS A 73 3.63 3.97 -15.89
CA HIS A 73 4.51 3.30 -14.94
C HIS A 73 3.69 2.61 -13.82
N LEU A 74 2.63 3.27 -13.34
CA LEU A 74 1.71 2.68 -12.36
C LEU A 74 0.95 1.48 -12.94
N THR A 75 0.46 1.58 -14.17
CA THR A 75 -0.34 0.50 -14.80
C THR A 75 0.48 -0.71 -15.22
N THR A 76 1.75 -0.51 -15.58
CA THR A 76 2.67 -1.56 -16.02
C THR A 76 3.53 -2.15 -14.90
N SER A 77 3.44 -1.60 -13.69
CA SER A 77 4.16 -2.11 -12.52
C SER A 77 3.88 -3.59 -12.28
N LYS A 78 4.92 -4.35 -11.96
CA LYS A 78 4.79 -5.77 -11.56
C LYS A 78 4.00 -5.99 -10.27
N HIS A 79 3.88 -4.94 -9.45
CA HIS A 79 3.13 -4.95 -8.19
C HIS A 79 1.68 -4.51 -8.36
N ASN A 80 1.28 -4.09 -9.57
CA ASN A 80 -0.09 -3.68 -9.82
C ASN A 80 -1.03 -4.90 -9.78
N GLN A 81 -2.08 -4.80 -8.95
CA GLN A 81 -3.12 -5.83 -8.80
C GLN A 81 -4.54 -5.24 -8.95
N SER A 82 -4.68 -4.11 -9.63
CA SER A 82 -6.00 -3.52 -9.89
C SER A 82 -6.86 -4.46 -10.74
N THR A 83 -8.16 -4.50 -10.47
CA THR A 83 -9.13 -5.31 -11.20
C THR A 83 -9.60 -4.64 -12.51
N LEU A 84 -9.31 -3.35 -12.69
CA LEU A 84 -9.60 -2.61 -13.92
C LEU A 84 -8.72 -3.11 -15.08
N SER A 85 -9.22 -3.00 -16.32
CA SER A 85 -8.38 -3.27 -17.48
C SER A 85 -7.23 -2.26 -17.54
N LYS A 86 -6.06 -2.67 -18.07
CA LYS A 86 -4.88 -1.79 -18.15
C LYS A 86 -5.17 -0.47 -18.85
N THR A 87 -5.95 -0.51 -19.94
CA THR A 87 -6.34 0.67 -20.70
C THR A 87 -7.23 1.61 -19.88
N GLU A 88 -8.22 1.08 -19.17
CA GLU A 88 -9.10 1.88 -18.31
C GLU A 88 -8.34 2.46 -17.13
N LEU A 89 -7.48 1.67 -16.49
CA LEU A 89 -6.66 2.12 -15.37
C LEU A 89 -5.71 3.24 -15.81
N GLU A 90 -5.05 3.11 -16.97
CA GLU A 90 -4.10 4.13 -17.45
C GLU A 90 -4.82 5.44 -17.77
N ALA A 91 -5.98 5.36 -18.45
CA ALA A 91 -6.81 6.52 -18.74
C ALA A 91 -7.30 7.19 -17.44
N ALA A 92 -7.85 6.42 -16.50
CA ALA A 92 -8.37 6.95 -15.25
C ALA A 92 -7.28 7.52 -14.34
N THR A 93 -6.13 6.85 -14.27
CA THR A 93 -4.96 7.33 -13.51
C THR A 93 -4.44 8.63 -14.11
N SER A 94 -4.37 8.76 -15.45
CA SER A 94 -3.95 10.00 -16.10
C SER A 94 -4.88 11.17 -15.79
N GLU A 95 -6.20 10.95 -15.84
CA GLU A 95 -7.21 11.95 -15.52
C GLU A 95 -7.16 12.39 -14.04
N ILE A 96 -7.03 11.44 -13.12
CA ILE A 96 -6.93 11.72 -11.68
C ILE A 96 -5.61 12.42 -11.36
N LEU A 97 -4.49 11.96 -11.91
CA LEU A 97 -3.18 12.58 -11.68
C LEU A 97 -3.14 14.01 -12.22
N THR A 98 -3.76 14.26 -13.38
CA THR A 98 -3.94 15.61 -13.92
C THR A 98 -4.71 16.50 -12.94
N LEU A 99 -5.83 16.01 -12.41
CA LEU A 99 -6.61 16.73 -11.41
C LEU A 99 -5.77 17.02 -10.17
N GLN A 100 -5.11 16.02 -9.60
CA GLN A 100 -4.27 16.18 -8.41
C GLN A 100 -3.16 17.22 -8.61
N ILE A 101 -2.46 17.18 -9.75
CA ILE A 101 -1.41 18.16 -10.08
C ILE A 101 -1.99 19.58 -10.19
N ASN A 102 -3.15 19.73 -10.85
CA ASN A 102 -3.81 21.02 -10.97
C ASN A 102 -4.18 21.59 -9.60
N GLU A 103 -4.73 20.75 -8.73
CA GLU A 103 -5.11 21.13 -7.37
C GLU A 103 -3.89 21.46 -6.51
N LEU A 104 -2.81 20.68 -6.59
CA LEU A 104 -1.55 20.97 -5.89
C LEU A 104 -0.96 22.31 -6.32
N LYS A 105 -0.99 22.61 -7.63
CA LYS A 105 -0.55 23.91 -8.16
C LYS A 105 -1.42 25.05 -7.62
N GLN A 106 -2.75 24.87 -7.57
CA GLN A 106 -3.64 25.88 -7.01
C GLN A 106 -3.41 26.10 -5.51
N LEU A 107 -3.21 25.03 -4.75
CA LEU A 107 -2.84 25.10 -3.33
C LEU A 107 -1.52 25.86 -3.15
N ASP A 108 -0.49 25.56 -3.95
CA ASP A 108 0.79 26.29 -3.89
C ASP A 108 0.64 27.78 -4.20
N VAL A 109 -0.03 28.10 -5.31
CA VAL A 109 -0.20 29.50 -5.75
C VAL A 109 -1.02 30.30 -4.73
N THR A 110 -2.06 29.70 -4.16
CA THR A 110 -2.95 30.37 -3.19
C THR A 110 -2.31 30.49 -1.82
N GLY A 111 -1.68 29.41 -1.34
CA GLY A 111 -1.03 29.36 -0.02
C GLY A 111 0.38 29.93 0.01
N GLN A 112 0.97 30.20 -1.16
CA GLN A 112 2.39 30.57 -1.34
C GLN A 112 3.35 29.59 -0.65
N TYR A 113 3.05 28.29 -0.71
CA TYR A 113 3.77 27.25 0.01
C TYR A 113 5.24 27.16 -0.41
N LYS A 114 5.52 27.31 -1.71
CA LYS A 114 6.82 27.04 -2.34
C LYS A 114 7.24 25.59 -2.11
N VAL A 115 8.43 25.21 -2.59
CA VAL A 115 8.99 23.85 -2.43
C VAL A 115 8.89 23.35 -0.98
N ARG A 116 9.27 24.18 0.00
CA ARG A 116 9.26 23.78 1.41
C ARG A 116 7.85 23.51 1.95
N GLY A 117 6.88 24.40 1.70
CA GLY A 117 5.52 24.19 2.17
C GLY A 117 4.86 23.00 1.46
N MET A 118 5.14 22.81 0.17
CA MET A 118 4.64 21.65 -0.59
C MET A 118 5.25 20.34 -0.07
N ARG A 119 6.51 20.34 0.34
CA ARG A 119 7.15 19.20 1.00
C ARG A 119 6.43 18.85 2.30
N GLU A 120 6.18 19.83 3.17
CA GLU A 120 5.48 19.61 4.45
C GLU A 120 4.05 19.09 4.20
N LEU A 121 3.35 19.66 3.22
CA LEU A 121 2.02 19.23 2.81
C LEU A 121 2.00 17.78 2.31
N LEU A 122 2.85 17.43 1.34
CA LEU A 122 2.87 16.11 0.70
C LEU A 122 3.38 15.02 1.64
N LEU A 123 4.47 15.27 2.37
CA LEU A 123 5.02 14.28 3.30
C LEU A 123 4.11 14.08 4.52
N GLY A 124 3.33 15.10 4.90
CA GLY A 124 2.30 15.00 5.94
C GLY A 124 1.17 14.03 5.59
N GLN A 125 0.99 13.68 4.31
CA GLN A 125 -0.10 12.78 3.87
C GLN A 125 0.17 11.31 4.16
N ILE A 126 1.38 10.92 4.55
CA ILE A 126 1.68 9.50 4.81
C ILE A 126 0.79 8.94 5.91
N GLU A 127 0.51 9.71 6.96
CA GLU A 127 -0.42 9.32 8.02
C GLU A 127 -1.85 9.16 7.49
N HIS A 128 -2.30 10.09 6.65
CA HIS A 128 -3.62 10.06 6.03
C HIS A 128 -3.80 8.92 5.02
N LEU A 129 -2.73 8.48 4.36
CA LEU A 129 -2.77 7.35 3.42
C LEU A 129 -2.94 5.99 4.12
N SER A 130 -2.53 5.90 5.39
CA SER A 130 -2.66 4.68 6.18
C SER A 130 -4.10 4.18 6.18
N GLY A 131 -4.30 2.90 5.85
CA GLY A 131 -5.61 2.25 5.83
C GLY A 131 -6.53 2.58 4.65
N HIS A 132 -6.11 3.43 3.70
CA HIS A 132 -6.94 3.83 2.56
C HIS A 132 -6.79 2.96 1.31
N ALA A 133 -5.84 2.02 1.30
CA ALA A 133 -5.64 1.11 0.18
C ALA A 133 -5.00 -0.22 0.59
N LYS A 134 -5.11 -1.18 -0.34
CA LYS A 134 -4.51 -2.52 -0.26
C LYS A 134 -2.98 -2.43 -0.41
N ASP A 135 -2.26 -3.41 0.13
CA ASP A 135 -0.79 -3.45 0.16
C ASP A 135 -0.09 -3.36 -1.21
N TRP A 136 -0.75 -3.81 -2.27
CA TRP A 136 -0.20 -3.73 -3.62
C TRP A 136 -0.02 -2.27 -4.08
N VAL A 137 -0.87 -1.35 -3.61
CA VAL A 137 -0.78 0.09 -3.89
C VAL A 137 0.51 0.65 -3.27
N TRP A 138 0.80 0.27 -2.03
CA TRP A 138 2.01 0.65 -1.31
C TRP A 138 3.26 0.06 -1.92
N SER A 139 3.20 -1.22 -2.31
CA SER A 139 4.27 -1.91 -3.02
C SER A 139 4.58 -1.26 -4.38
N THR A 140 3.54 -0.84 -5.11
CA THR A 140 3.69 -0.15 -6.41
C THR A 140 4.34 1.24 -6.27
N ASN A 141 4.10 1.90 -5.14
CA ASN A 141 4.63 3.24 -4.86
C ASN A 141 5.94 3.25 -4.04
N GLU A 142 6.49 2.09 -3.68
CA GLU A 142 7.66 1.98 -2.80
C GLU A 142 7.43 2.63 -1.42
N LEU A 143 6.17 2.67 -0.95
CA LEU A 143 5.78 3.18 0.37
C LEU A 143 5.66 2.02 1.36
N THR A 144 6.78 1.33 1.61
CA THR A 144 6.80 0.08 2.38
C THR A 144 6.32 0.23 3.81
N GLU A 145 6.41 1.43 4.38
CA GLU A 145 5.93 1.74 5.73
C GLU A 145 4.41 1.67 5.88
N LEU A 146 3.66 1.69 4.77
CA LEU A 146 2.19 1.61 4.77
C LEU A 146 1.68 0.18 4.54
N ILE A 147 2.56 -0.79 4.25
CA ILE A 147 2.17 -2.19 4.07
C ILE A 147 1.65 -2.74 5.40
N GLY A 148 0.48 -3.39 5.36
CA GLY A 148 -0.23 -3.89 6.53
C GLY A 148 -1.05 -2.83 7.27
N SER A 149 -1.19 -1.62 6.70
CA SER A 149 -2.03 -0.56 7.30
C SER A 149 -3.53 -0.74 7.07
N GLN A 150 -3.94 -1.68 6.21
CA GLN A 150 -5.35 -1.93 5.94
C GLN A 150 -6.07 -2.28 7.25
N PRO A 151 -7.23 -1.66 7.56
CA PRO A 151 -8.00 -2.01 8.73
C PRO A 151 -8.31 -3.50 8.67
N VAL A 152 -7.85 -4.24 9.67
CA VAL A 152 -8.31 -5.62 9.86
C VAL A 152 -9.79 -5.49 10.16
N GLU A 153 -10.65 -6.03 9.28
CA GLU A 153 -12.06 -6.22 9.61
C GLU A 153 -12.08 -7.08 10.87
N GLN A 154 -12.28 -6.42 12.02
CA GLN A 154 -12.51 -7.14 13.25
C GLN A 154 -13.86 -7.82 13.05
N GLU A 155 -13.84 -9.14 12.85
CA GLU A 155 -15.05 -9.93 13.05
C GLU A 155 -15.61 -9.49 14.40
N GLU A 156 -16.83 -8.95 14.39
CA GLU A 156 -17.54 -8.63 15.63
C GLU A 156 -17.68 -9.95 16.40
N LEU A 157 -16.73 -10.23 17.29
CA LEU A 157 -16.84 -11.30 18.26
C LEU A 157 -18.04 -10.94 19.13
N SER A 158 -19.20 -11.47 18.77
CA SER A 158 -20.42 -11.28 19.52
C SER A 158 -20.17 -11.72 20.95
N LEU A 159 -20.33 -10.79 21.89
CA LEU A 159 -20.15 -11.04 23.31
C LEU A 159 -21.05 -12.22 23.77
N ASP A 160 -22.22 -12.37 23.15
CA ASP A 160 -23.14 -13.49 23.38
C ASP A 160 -22.57 -14.83 22.92
N GLN A 161 -21.84 -14.87 21.81
CA GLN A 161 -21.18 -16.09 21.34
C GLN A 161 -20.02 -16.47 22.26
N THR A 162 -19.24 -15.48 22.70
CA THR A 162 -18.16 -15.68 23.68
C THR A 162 -18.72 -16.16 25.02
N MET A 163 -19.83 -15.60 25.50
CA MET A 163 -20.47 -16.04 26.74
C MET A 163 -21.17 -17.39 26.61
N LYS A 164 -21.66 -17.75 25.42
CA LYS A 164 -22.16 -19.11 25.16
C LYS A 164 -21.05 -20.14 25.21
N GLU A 165 -19.91 -19.88 24.57
CA GLU A 165 -18.75 -20.79 24.62
C GLU A 165 -18.16 -20.89 26.02
N PHE A 166 -18.06 -19.76 26.74
CA PHE A 166 -17.65 -19.74 28.14
C PHE A 166 -18.62 -20.53 29.04
N ASN A 167 -19.93 -20.28 28.94
CA ASN A 167 -20.92 -21.03 29.70
C ASN A 167 -20.90 -22.51 29.34
N HIS A 168 -20.71 -22.87 28.07
CA HIS A 168 -20.58 -24.25 27.63
C HIS A 168 -19.35 -24.92 28.25
N MET A 169 -18.23 -24.20 28.36
CA MET A 169 -16.99 -24.69 28.98
C MET A 169 -17.11 -24.82 30.52
N VAL A 170 -17.91 -23.96 31.17
CA VAL A 170 -18.12 -23.96 32.63
C VAL A 170 -19.18 -24.98 33.07
N THR A 171 -20.22 -25.22 32.25
CA THR A 171 -21.35 -26.10 32.62
C THR A 171 -21.14 -27.57 32.29
N HIS A 172 -20.14 -27.91 31.47
CA HIS A 172 -19.76 -29.29 31.21
C HIS A 172 -18.45 -29.61 31.96
N PRO A 173 -18.52 -30.19 33.18
CA PRO A 173 -17.34 -30.83 33.74
C PRO A 173 -16.93 -31.94 32.79
N HIS A 174 -15.67 -31.91 32.32
CA HIS A 174 -15.06 -33.01 31.62
C HIS A 174 -15.28 -34.29 32.45
N VAL A 175 -16.17 -35.17 32.00
CA VAL A 175 -16.10 -36.57 32.40
C VAL A 175 -14.87 -37.10 31.72
N ASP A 176 -13.82 -37.27 32.51
CA ASP A 176 -12.56 -37.90 32.14
C ASP A 176 -12.82 -39.18 31.35
N THR A 177 -12.66 -39.08 30.04
CA THR A 177 -12.10 -40.18 29.26
C THR A 177 -10.73 -39.67 28.84
N PRO A 178 -9.63 -40.30 29.26
CA PRO A 178 -8.29 -39.82 28.97
C PRO A 178 -8.04 -40.04 27.48
N ILE A 179 -8.37 -39.05 26.66
CA ILE A 179 -7.66 -38.85 25.42
C ILE A 179 -6.47 -38.01 25.84
N VAL A 180 -5.35 -38.69 26.07
CA VAL A 180 -4.03 -38.09 26.18
C VAL A 180 -3.90 -37.12 25.01
N ALA A 181 -4.04 -35.82 25.29
CA ALA A 181 -3.60 -34.80 24.36
C ALA A 181 -2.09 -34.95 24.32
N GLU A 182 -1.61 -35.67 23.31
CA GLU A 182 -0.20 -35.70 22.98
C GLU A 182 0.29 -34.23 22.93
N PRO A 183 1.42 -33.91 23.58
CA PRO A 183 1.95 -32.56 23.53
C PRO A 183 2.07 -32.18 22.06
N ILE A 184 1.55 -31.00 21.71
CA ILE A 184 1.72 -30.42 20.39
C ILE A 184 3.21 -30.12 20.28
N VAL A 185 3.99 -31.13 19.90
CA VAL A 185 5.40 -30.99 19.56
C VAL A 185 5.38 -30.08 18.37
N VAL A 186 5.85 -28.85 18.54
CA VAL A 186 6.08 -27.91 17.45
C VAL A 186 6.93 -28.65 16.43
N THR A 187 6.31 -29.11 15.36
CA THR A 187 6.97 -29.89 14.32
C THR A 187 7.82 -28.93 13.52
N VAL A 188 9.04 -28.72 14.00
CA VAL A 188 10.09 -28.10 13.20
C VAL A 188 10.19 -28.92 11.92
N PRO A 189 9.91 -28.34 10.74
CA PRO A 189 9.87 -29.10 9.50
C PRO A 189 11.22 -29.79 9.31
N THR A 190 11.22 -31.10 9.02
CA THR A 190 12.44 -31.92 8.93
C THR A 190 13.45 -31.38 7.92
N TRP A 191 12.98 -30.65 6.90
CA TRP A 191 13.79 -29.91 5.95
C TRP A 191 14.72 -28.88 6.61
N SER A 192 14.31 -28.26 7.72
CA SER A 192 15.14 -27.32 8.48
C SER A 192 16.44 -27.97 8.98
N LYS A 193 16.37 -29.23 9.47
CA LYS A 193 17.53 -30.00 9.94
C LYS A 193 18.51 -30.39 8.83
N ILE A 194 18.08 -30.33 7.56
CA ILE A 194 18.90 -30.66 6.39
C ILE A 194 19.48 -29.40 5.77
N VAL A 195 18.69 -28.31 5.72
CA VAL A 195 19.10 -27.02 5.16
C VAL A 195 20.16 -26.35 6.03
N GLU A 196 20.04 -26.45 7.35
CA GLU A 196 20.98 -25.82 8.29
C GLU A 196 22.45 -26.26 8.09
N PRO A 197 22.81 -27.56 8.03
CA PRO A 197 24.18 -27.97 7.75
C PRO A 197 24.62 -27.67 6.31
N ALA A 198 23.70 -27.70 5.33
CA ALA A 198 24.03 -27.38 3.94
C ALA A 198 24.43 -25.90 3.76
N VAL A 199 23.71 -24.99 4.42
CA VAL A 199 24.03 -23.55 4.43
C VAL A 199 25.37 -23.30 5.11
N ALA A 200 25.63 -23.97 6.25
CA ALA A 200 26.92 -23.86 6.94
C ALA A 200 28.11 -24.32 6.06
N ILE A 201 27.97 -25.44 5.35
CA ILE A 201 29.00 -25.93 4.41
C ILE A 201 29.20 -24.97 3.24
N PHE A 202 28.10 -24.40 2.70
CA PHE A 202 28.19 -23.42 1.62
C PHE A 202 28.95 -22.16 2.04
N ILE A 203 28.65 -21.61 3.23
CA ILE A 203 29.36 -20.46 3.78
C ILE A 203 30.85 -20.79 3.97
N LEU A 204 31.19 -21.96 4.53
CA LEU A 204 32.58 -22.39 4.69
C LEU A 204 33.32 -22.54 3.35
N ALA A 205 32.65 -23.05 2.31
CA ALA A 205 33.22 -23.18 0.98
C ALA A 205 33.50 -21.81 0.34
N VAL A 206 32.56 -20.86 0.46
CA VAL A 206 32.76 -19.48 -0.01
C VAL A 206 33.93 -18.82 0.71
N LEU A 207 34.00 -18.98 2.04
CA LEU A 207 35.10 -18.44 2.84
C LEU A 207 36.44 -19.08 2.47
N TYR A 208 36.48 -20.39 2.20
CA TYR A 208 37.69 -21.09 1.76
C TYR A 208 38.16 -20.59 0.39
N CYS A 209 37.25 -20.46 -0.59
CA CYS A 209 37.58 -19.89 -1.90
C CYS A 209 38.09 -18.44 -1.78
N ALA A 210 37.45 -17.61 -0.96
CA ALA A 210 37.91 -16.25 -0.69
C ALA A 210 39.31 -16.23 -0.08
N LEU A 211 39.59 -17.15 0.85
CA LEU A 211 40.91 -17.28 1.46
C LEU A 211 41.98 -17.70 0.43
N GLN A 212 41.67 -18.63 -0.47
CA GLN A 212 42.59 -19.02 -1.54
C GLN A 212 42.85 -17.90 -2.55
N THR A 213 41.87 -17.04 -2.85
CA THR A 213 42.09 -15.86 -3.71
C THR A 213 42.92 -14.76 -3.05
N ILE A 214 43.02 -14.74 -1.73
CA ILE A 214 43.83 -13.75 -0.97
C ILE A 214 45.27 -14.24 -0.76
N PHE A 215 45.50 -15.55 -0.73
CA PHE A 215 46.82 -16.17 -0.53
C PHE A 215 47.45 -16.75 -1.81
N ALA A 216 46.85 -16.55 -2.98
CA ALA A 216 47.41 -16.82 -4.31
C ALA A 216 47.87 -15.52 -4.97
#